data_AF-A0A196PIH8-F1
#
_entry.id   AF-A0A196PIH8-F1
#
_cell.length_a   1.000
_cell.length_b   1.000
_cell.length_c   1.000
_cell.angle_alpha   90.00
_cell.angle_beta   90.00
_cell.angle_gamma   90.00
#
_symmetry.space_group_name_H-M   'P 1'
#
loop_
_entity.id
_entity.type
_entity.pdbx_description
1 polymer ?
#
loop_
_entity_poly.entity_id
_entity_poly.type
_entity_poly.pdbx_seq_one_letter_code
_entity_poly.pdbx_strand_id
1 'polypeptide(L)'
;MPRYEYKVVPAPSRGLKGKGVKGAEARFSHALQELMNGLAGDGWEYQRAETLPSVERAGLTSTTTEWRNVLVFRRLRNSDAEAFSPELLPAPAEDPAPGDVAEKPVAAAAETPVEPAPNPARKPDVTQAPSDDQPWDNGVEDTSDVRNVSTSLEKLAAARKPSDSGP
;
A
#
# COMPACT_ATOMS: atom_id res chain seq x y z
N MET A 1 10.19 28.53 -15.02
CA MET A 1 9.66 27.15 -14.93
C MET A 1 10.37 26.45 -13.78
N PRO A 2 9.64 25.83 -12.84
CA PRO A 2 10.24 25.16 -11.70
C PRO A 2 11.15 24.02 -12.18
N ARG A 3 12.36 23.93 -11.60
CA ARG A 3 13.31 22.86 -11.90
C ARG A 3 13.25 21.83 -10.78
N TYR A 4 13.19 20.57 -11.18
CA TYR A 4 13.08 19.44 -10.27
C TYR A 4 14.38 18.63 -10.26
N GLU A 5 14.73 18.14 -9.08
CA GLU A 5 15.65 17.01 -8.91
C GLU A 5 14.85 15.73 -8.83
N TYR A 6 15.37 14.65 -9.43
CA TYR A 6 14.76 13.34 -9.40
C TYR A 6 15.68 12.35 -8.67
N LYS A 7 15.05 11.46 -7.90
CA LYS A 7 15.72 10.34 -7.24
C LYS A 7 14.97 9.07 -7.55
N VAL A 8 15.70 8.05 -7.99
CA VAL A 8 15.14 6.72 -8.29
C VAL A 8 15.78 5.74 -7.35
N VAL A 9 14.96 4.97 -6.64
CA VAL A 9 15.40 3.96 -5.67
C VAL A 9 14.77 2.62 -5.99
N PRO A 10 15.46 1.48 -5.73
CA PRO A 10 14.82 0.17 -5.88
C PRO A 10 13.62 0.05 -4.93
N ALA A 11 12.53 -0.51 -5.41
CA ALA A 11 11.40 -0.83 -4.56
C ALA A 11 11.79 -1.94 -3.57
N PRO A 12 11.28 -1.93 -2.33
CA PRO A 12 11.51 -3.01 -1.38
C PRO A 12 11.07 -4.35 -1.98
N SER A 13 11.94 -5.36 -1.92
CA SER A 13 11.62 -6.73 -2.35
C SER A 13 11.29 -7.66 -1.18
N ARG A 14 11.54 -7.20 0.05
CA ARG A 14 11.31 -7.95 1.29
C ARG A 14 10.67 -7.06 2.33
N GLY A 15 9.81 -7.66 3.14
CA GLY A 15 9.19 -6.98 4.26
C GLY A 15 10.11 -6.78 5.45
N LEU A 16 9.87 -5.71 6.21
CA LEU A 16 10.56 -5.39 7.45
C LEU A 16 9.71 -5.79 8.66
N LYS A 17 10.36 -6.35 9.68
CA LYS A 17 9.71 -6.57 10.98
C LYS A 17 9.55 -5.23 11.70
N GLY A 18 8.45 -5.07 12.42
CA GLY A 18 8.15 -3.87 13.20
C GLY A 18 7.25 -4.20 14.38
N LYS A 19 7.13 -3.25 15.32
CA LYS A 19 6.23 -3.39 16.47
C LYS A 19 4.78 -3.50 15.97
N GLY A 20 4.09 -4.57 16.32
CA GLY A 20 2.72 -4.82 15.86
C GLY A 20 2.59 -5.33 14.42
N VAL A 21 3.69 -5.45 13.66
CA VAL A 21 3.66 -5.91 12.26
C VAL A 21 3.77 -7.43 12.20
N LYS A 22 2.67 -8.10 11.85
CA LYS A 22 2.59 -9.58 11.74
C LYS A 22 2.15 -9.99 10.34
N GLY A 23 2.71 -11.09 9.83
CA GLY A 23 2.42 -11.60 8.48
C GLY A 23 3.42 -11.12 7.42
N ALA A 24 3.35 -11.68 6.21
CA ALA A 24 4.23 -11.31 5.10
C ALA A 24 3.82 -9.98 4.47
N GLU A 25 2.52 -9.82 4.19
CA GLU A 25 1.94 -8.60 3.61
C GLU A 25 2.20 -7.36 4.49
N ALA A 26 1.86 -7.42 5.77
CA ALA A 26 2.07 -6.28 6.67
C ALA A 26 3.55 -5.86 6.77
N ARG A 27 4.48 -6.82 6.71
CA ARG A 27 5.92 -6.53 6.71
C ARG A 27 6.35 -5.85 5.42
N PHE A 28 5.79 -6.26 4.28
CA PHE A 28 6.04 -5.62 3.00
C PHE A 28 5.51 -4.18 3.00
N SER A 29 4.27 -3.97 3.42
CA SER A 29 3.67 -2.63 3.54
C SER A 29 4.47 -1.74 4.50
N HIS A 30 4.93 -2.28 5.63
CA HIS A 30 5.79 -1.56 6.57
C HIS A 30 7.13 -1.16 5.93
N ALA A 31 7.75 -2.05 5.15
CA ALA A 31 8.99 -1.72 4.43
C ALA A 31 8.80 -0.59 3.42
N LEU A 32 7.69 -0.63 2.67
CA LEU A 32 7.35 0.42 1.71
C LEU A 32 7.07 1.74 2.41
N GLN A 33 6.26 1.72 3.47
CA GLN A 33 5.95 2.89 4.28
C GLN A 33 7.22 3.54 4.84
N GLU A 34 8.13 2.76 5.42
CA GLU A 34 9.37 3.28 6.01
C GLU A 34 10.24 3.98 4.95
N LEU A 35 10.40 3.36 3.77
CA LEU A 35 11.13 3.96 2.65
C LEU A 35 10.50 5.27 2.17
N MET A 36 9.17 5.28 2.01
CA MET A 36 8.44 6.46 1.54
C MET A 36 8.53 7.60 2.56
N ASN A 37 8.30 7.30 3.84
CA ASN A 37 8.35 8.30 4.91
C ASN A 37 9.76 8.84 5.11
N GLY A 38 10.79 8.00 5.01
CA GLY A 38 12.18 8.43 5.09
C GLY A 38 12.53 9.43 3.99
N LEU A 39 12.15 9.12 2.73
CA LEU A 39 12.40 10.03 1.61
C LEU A 39 11.53 11.30 1.68
N ALA A 40 10.28 11.19 2.13
CA ALA A 40 9.44 12.35 2.37
C ALA A 40 10.03 13.28 3.45
N GLY A 41 10.63 12.71 4.51
CA GLY A 41 11.35 13.46 5.54
C GLY A 41 12.56 14.23 5.01
N ASP A 42 13.22 13.69 3.98
CA ASP A 42 14.31 14.35 3.24
C ASP A 42 13.82 15.36 2.18
N GLY A 43 12.51 15.61 2.10
CA GLY A 43 11.88 16.54 1.16
C GLY A 43 11.64 15.98 -0.24
N TRP A 44 11.66 14.65 -0.42
CA TRP A 44 11.32 14.01 -1.69
C TRP A 44 9.82 13.68 -1.79
N GLU A 45 9.20 14.09 -2.88
CA GLU A 45 7.81 13.80 -3.25
C GLU A 45 7.76 12.51 -4.09
N TYR A 46 6.87 11.58 -3.72
CA TYR A 46 6.65 10.37 -4.50
C TYR A 46 5.91 10.65 -5.80
N GLN A 47 6.43 10.14 -6.92
CA GLN A 47 5.78 10.29 -8.22
C GLN A 47 5.08 9.01 -8.66
N ARG A 48 5.80 7.90 -8.73
CA ARG A 48 5.28 6.62 -9.24
C ARG A 48 6.25 5.46 -9.02
N ALA A 49 5.74 4.25 -9.22
CA ALA A 49 6.52 3.03 -9.36
C ALA A 49 6.69 2.68 -10.84
N GLU A 50 7.82 2.07 -11.19
CA GLU A 50 8.16 1.63 -12.54
C GLU A 50 8.76 0.22 -12.49
N THR A 51 8.56 -0.54 -13.55
CA THR A 51 9.16 -1.87 -13.74
C THR A 51 9.98 -1.86 -15.03
N LEU A 52 11.30 -1.89 -14.90
CA LEU A 52 12.22 -1.71 -16.02
C LEU A 52 13.15 -2.92 -16.20
N PRO A 53 13.50 -3.30 -17.44
CA PRO A 53 14.50 -4.32 -17.68
C PRO A 53 15.90 -3.79 -17.33
N SER A 54 16.66 -4.57 -16.58
CA SER A 54 18.06 -4.33 -16.24
C SER A 54 18.93 -5.41 -16.88
N VAL A 55 19.93 -5.02 -17.66
CA VAL A 55 20.87 -5.96 -18.28
C VAL A 55 22.06 -6.11 -17.35
N GLU A 56 22.19 -7.29 -16.75
CA GLU A 56 23.24 -7.62 -15.79
C GLU A 56 24.15 -8.73 -16.36
N ARG A 57 25.42 -8.78 -15.93
CA ARG A 57 26.33 -9.86 -16.34
C ARG A 57 25.90 -11.17 -15.69
N ALA A 58 25.79 -12.22 -16.49
CA ALA A 58 25.60 -13.59 -16.04
C ALA A 58 26.88 -14.39 -16.32
N GLY A 59 27.52 -14.93 -15.27
CA GLY A 59 28.73 -15.75 -15.43
C GLY A 59 29.91 -15.04 -16.11
N LEU A 60 30.72 -15.81 -16.85
CA LEU A 60 31.99 -15.31 -17.41
C LEU A 60 31.82 -14.55 -18.74
N THR A 61 30.78 -14.79 -19.53
CA THR A 61 30.63 -14.15 -20.86
C THR A 61 29.18 -13.81 -21.24
N SER A 62 28.17 -14.22 -20.49
CA SER A 62 26.77 -13.94 -20.83
C SER A 62 26.22 -12.73 -20.09
N THR A 63 25.10 -12.22 -20.59
CA THR A 63 24.26 -11.22 -19.92
C THR A 63 22.86 -11.78 -19.75
N THR A 64 22.16 -11.32 -18.72
CA THR A 64 20.77 -11.67 -18.46
C THR A 64 19.95 -10.39 -18.31
N THR A 65 18.70 -10.42 -18.75
CA THR A 65 17.75 -9.32 -18.55
C THR A 65 16.89 -9.64 -17.35
N GLU A 66 16.95 -8.78 -16.33
CA GLU A 66 16.22 -8.91 -15.09
C GLU A 66 15.24 -7.74 -14.93
N TRP A 67 13.98 -8.03 -14.66
CA TRP A 67 12.97 -6.98 -14.46
C TRP A 67 13.03 -6.45 -13.03
N ARG A 68 13.32 -5.16 -12.86
CA ARG A 68 13.48 -4.51 -11.56
C ARG A 68 12.38 -3.48 -11.34
N ASN A 69 11.82 -3.50 -10.13
CA ASN A 69 10.86 -2.50 -9.68
C ASN A 69 11.61 -1.35 -9.00
N VAL A 70 11.30 -0.11 -9.40
CA VAL A 70 11.89 1.11 -8.85
C VAL A 70 10.79 2.10 -8.48
N LEU A 71 11.08 2.97 -7.51
CA LEU A 71 10.25 4.08 -7.10
C LEU A 71 10.91 5.39 -7.52
N VAL A 72 10.15 6.26 -8.15
CA VAL A 72 10.59 7.56 -8.65
C VAL A 72 10.06 8.65 -7.73
N PHE A 73 10.98 9.50 -7.29
CA PHE A 73 10.70 10.66 -6.47
C PHE A 73 11.21 11.93 -7.13
N ARG A 74 10.63 13.08 -6.79
CA ARG A 74 11.12 14.40 -7.19
C ARG A 74 11.19 15.36 -6.02
N ARG A 75 11.96 16.44 -6.15
CA ARG A 75 11.88 17.61 -5.25
C ARG A 75 12.23 18.88 -6.02
N LEU A 76 11.77 20.05 -5.55
CA LEU A 76 12.23 21.32 -6.12
C LEU A 76 13.72 21.52 -5.84
N ARG A 77 14.45 22.09 -6.80
CA ARG A 77 15.81 22.57 -6.53
C ARG A 77 15.77 23.74 -5.56
N ASN A 78 16.73 23.79 -4.64
CA ASN A 78 16.79 24.86 -3.61
C ASN A 78 16.69 26.27 -4.20
N SER A 79 17.34 26.52 -5.35
CA SER A 79 17.25 27.82 -6.05
C SER A 79 15.86 28.19 -6.56
N ASP A 80 15.00 27.20 -6.80
CA ASP A 80 13.64 27.38 -7.30
C ASP A 80 12.58 27.24 -6.18
N ALA A 81 12.94 26.66 -5.03
CA ALA A 81 12.06 26.55 -3.87
C ALA A 81 11.68 27.93 -3.30
N GLU A 82 12.62 28.88 -3.29
CA GLU A 82 12.37 30.27 -2.90
C GLU A 82 11.40 31.00 -3.86
N ALA A 83 11.30 30.54 -5.11
CA ALA A 83 10.39 31.08 -6.11
C ALA A 83 9.01 30.41 -6.12
N PHE A 84 8.84 29.29 -5.41
CA PHE A 84 7.57 28.58 -5.32
C PHE A 84 6.77 29.08 -4.10
N SER A 85 5.94 30.09 -4.33
CA SER A 85 5.02 30.64 -3.31
C SER A 85 3.57 30.26 -3.68
N PRO A 86 3.01 29.16 -3.12
CA PRO A 86 1.61 28.81 -3.36
C PRO A 86 0.68 29.93 -2.82
N GLU A 87 -0.32 30.29 -3.62
CA GLU A 87 -1.32 31.30 -3.23
C GLU A 87 -2.22 30.72 -2.13
N LEU A 88 -2.17 31.34 -0.94
CA LEU A 88 -3.02 30.96 0.18
C LEU A 88 -4.44 31.42 -0.11
N LEU A 89 -5.39 30.49 -0.02
CA LEU A 89 -6.81 30.86 -0.05
C LEU A 89 -7.15 31.70 1.20
N PRO A 90 -8.03 32.71 1.06
CA PRO A 90 -8.50 33.46 2.21
C PRO A 90 -9.18 32.52 3.21
N ALA A 91 -8.97 32.76 4.50
CA ALA A 91 -9.67 32.03 5.54
C ALA A 91 -11.19 32.20 5.35
N PRO A 92 -12.00 31.15 5.58
CA PRO A 92 -13.45 31.29 5.63
C PRO A 92 -13.82 32.44 6.57
N ALA A 93 -14.67 33.36 6.11
CA ALA A 93 -15.13 34.46 6.96
C ALA A 93 -15.89 33.88 8.16
N GLU A 94 -15.48 34.27 9.37
CA GLU A 94 -16.26 33.99 10.57
C GLU A 94 -17.55 34.80 10.48
N ASP A 95 -18.69 34.11 10.34
CA ASP A 95 -19.99 34.72 10.58
C ASP A 95 -19.99 35.27 12.02
N PRO A 96 -20.47 36.51 12.24
CA PRO A 96 -20.46 37.09 13.57
C PRO A 96 -21.27 36.20 14.51
N ALA A 97 -20.62 35.71 15.57
CA ALA A 97 -21.28 35.01 16.66
C ALA A 97 -22.46 35.85 17.17
N PRO A 98 -23.64 35.26 17.40
CA PRO A 98 -24.76 35.98 18.00
C PRO A 98 -24.32 36.50 19.37
N GLY A 99 -24.26 37.82 19.52
CA GLY A 99 -23.85 38.47 20.75
C GLY A 99 -24.71 38.05 21.93
N ASP A 100 -24.05 37.81 23.05
CA ASP A 100 -24.60 37.75 24.41
C ASP A 100 -25.68 38.83 24.61
N VAL A 101 -26.95 38.41 24.58
CA VAL A 101 -28.05 39.18 25.15
C VAL A 101 -28.26 38.69 26.58
N ALA A 102 -27.89 39.58 27.50
CA ALA A 102 -28.02 39.43 28.93
C ALA A 102 -29.39 38.89 29.37
N GLU A 103 -29.37 37.96 30.33
CA GLU A 103 -30.53 37.50 31.10
C GLU A 103 -31.27 38.67 31.75
N LYS A 104 -32.59 38.70 31.57
CA LYS A 104 -33.52 39.44 32.45
C LYS A 104 -34.77 38.57 32.70
N PRO A 105 -35.34 38.54 33.92
CA PRO A 105 -36.22 37.44 34.34
C PRO A 105 -37.70 37.64 33.99
N VAL A 106 -38.30 36.55 33.52
CA VAL A 106 -39.67 36.00 33.65
C VAL A 106 -40.86 36.94 33.81
N ALA A 107 -41.80 36.84 32.87
CA ALA A 107 -43.24 36.91 33.14
C ALA A 107 -43.98 35.83 32.32
N ALA A 108 -44.71 34.98 33.02
CA ALA A 108 -45.42 33.82 32.50
C ALA A 108 -46.79 34.20 31.89
N ALA A 109 -47.17 33.55 30.77
CA ALA A 109 -48.56 33.27 30.44
C ALA A 109 -48.69 32.23 29.30
N ALA A 110 -49.45 31.17 29.63
CA ALA A 110 -50.26 30.30 28.79
C ALA A 110 -49.60 29.19 27.93
N GLU A 111 -49.89 27.96 28.36
CA GLU A 111 -49.62 26.67 27.74
C GLU A 111 -50.47 26.44 26.49
N THR A 112 -49.91 25.80 25.46
CA THR A 112 -50.64 24.77 24.70
C THR A 112 -49.62 23.75 24.15
N PRO A 113 -49.72 22.46 24.51
CA PRO A 113 -48.80 21.42 24.05
C PRO A 113 -49.02 21.09 22.58
N VAL A 114 -47.95 21.07 21.77
CA VAL A 114 -47.97 20.46 20.44
C VAL A 114 -46.98 19.30 20.41
N GLU A 115 -47.60 18.13 20.30
CA GLU A 115 -47.14 16.76 20.13
C GLU A 115 -45.91 16.58 19.20
N PRO A 116 -44.92 15.73 19.56
CA PRO A 116 -43.88 15.33 18.64
C PRO A 116 -44.41 14.20 17.75
N ALA A 117 -44.62 14.50 16.47
CA ALA A 117 -44.95 13.49 15.46
C ALA A 117 -43.80 12.47 15.34
N PRO A 118 -44.08 11.16 15.41
CA PRO A 118 -43.08 10.10 15.22
C PRO A 118 -43.04 9.70 13.74
N ASN A 119 -41.84 9.42 13.21
CA ASN A 119 -41.74 8.52 12.06
C ASN A 119 -40.36 7.86 11.99
N PRO A 120 -40.25 6.62 11.48
CA PRO A 120 -40.16 5.48 12.36
C PRO A 120 -38.91 4.65 12.07
N ALA A 121 -38.63 3.75 13.01
CA ALA A 121 -37.63 2.71 12.86
C ALA A 121 -37.76 1.95 11.53
N ARG A 122 -36.67 1.89 10.76
CA ARG A 122 -36.43 0.79 9.82
C ARG A 122 -35.59 -0.25 10.55
N LYS A 123 -36.23 -1.39 10.84
CA LYS A 123 -35.72 -2.56 11.56
C LYS A 123 -34.46 -3.14 10.89
N PRO A 124 -33.55 -3.79 11.63
CA PRO A 124 -32.59 -4.72 11.05
C PRO A 124 -33.32 -6.03 10.78
N ASP A 125 -33.36 -6.47 9.52
CA ASP A 125 -33.87 -7.80 9.19
C ASP A 125 -32.70 -8.68 8.76
N VAL A 126 -32.35 -9.60 9.66
CA VAL A 126 -31.58 -10.79 9.37
C VAL A 126 -32.61 -11.90 9.23
N THR A 127 -32.68 -12.54 8.05
CA THR A 127 -32.55 -13.99 7.84
C THR A 127 -33.07 -14.36 6.45
N GLN A 128 -32.18 -14.86 5.58
CA GLN A 128 -32.31 -16.14 4.89
C GLN A 128 -31.11 -16.36 3.94
N ALA A 129 -30.22 -17.29 4.32
CA ALA A 129 -29.45 -18.14 3.41
C ALA A 129 -30.31 -19.40 3.11
N PRO A 130 -30.03 -20.28 2.12
CA PRO A 130 -28.76 -20.44 1.39
C PRO A 130 -28.88 -20.60 -0.14
N SER A 131 -27.79 -20.39 -0.85
CA SER A 131 -27.50 -21.12 -2.09
C SER A 131 -26.03 -21.51 -2.09
N ASP A 132 -25.82 -22.82 -1.95
CA ASP A 132 -24.57 -23.52 -2.24
C ASP A 132 -24.20 -23.39 -3.72
N ASP A 133 -22.94 -23.76 -3.99
CA ASP A 133 -22.29 -23.93 -5.29
C ASP A 133 -21.71 -22.68 -5.95
N GLN A 134 -20.71 -22.10 -5.27
CA GLN A 134 -19.53 -21.68 -6.02
C GLN A 134 -18.26 -21.95 -5.20
N PRO A 135 -17.55 -23.08 -5.43
CA PRO A 135 -16.16 -23.17 -5.01
C PRO A 135 -15.40 -22.13 -5.83
N TRP A 136 -14.99 -21.06 -5.16
CA TRP A 136 -13.96 -20.15 -5.63
C TRP A 136 -12.68 -20.98 -5.74
N ASP A 137 -12.47 -21.54 -6.93
CA ASP A 137 -11.25 -22.23 -7.33
C ASP A 137 -10.09 -21.25 -7.17
N ASN A 138 -9.33 -21.45 -6.09
CA ASN A 138 -8.15 -20.65 -5.77
C ASN A 138 -6.89 -21.17 -6.49
N GLY A 139 -7.03 -22.07 -7.47
CA GLY A 139 -5.96 -22.41 -8.41
C GLY A 139 -4.70 -22.97 -7.76
N VAL A 140 -4.82 -23.61 -6.59
CA VAL A 140 -3.68 -24.23 -5.87
C VAL A 140 -3.70 -25.76 -5.94
N GLU A 141 -4.43 -26.35 -6.88
CA GLU A 141 -4.42 -27.79 -7.11
C GLU A 141 -3.41 -28.17 -8.19
N ASP A 142 -2.12 -28.16 -7.83
CA ASP A 142 -1.19 -29.23 -8.24
C ASP A 142 0.15 -29.13 -7.49
N THR A 143 0.17 -29.59 -6.24
CA THR A 143 1.43 -29.92 -5.54
C THR A 143 1.76 -31.40 -5.60
N SER A 144 1.11 -32.14 -6.51
CA SER A 144 1.38 -33.55 -6.80
C SER A 144 2.79 -33.80 -7.32
N ASP A 145 3.36 -32.83 -8.04
CA ASP A 145 4.56 -33.05 -8.85
C ASP A 145 5.89 -32.95 -8.11
N VAL A 146 5.90 -32.52 -6.85
CA VAL A 146 7.16 -32.36 -6.11
C VAL A 146 7.70 -33.67 -5.51
N ARG A 147 6.94 -34.78 -5.59
CA ARG A 147 7.36 -36.09 -5.05
C ARG A 147 8.30 -36.88 -5.98
N ASN A 148 8.36 -36.55 -7.27
CA ASN A 148 9.13 -37.30 -8.28
C ASN A 148 10.45 -36.62 -8.70
N VAL A 149 10.78 -35.46 -8.13
CA VAL A 149 12.03 -34.74 -8.44
C VAL A 149 13.25 -35.52 -7.95
N SER A 150 13.14 -36.21 -6.82
CA SER A 150 14.22 -36.99 -6.21
C SER A 150 14.66 -38.17 -7.09
N THR A 151 13.71 -38.89 -7.71
CA THR A 151 14.02 -40.06 -8.56
C THR A 151 14.62 -39.65 -9.90
N SER A 152 14.25 -38.48 -10.42
CA SER A 152 14.83 -37.90 -11.64
C SER A 152 16.29 -37.47 -11.42
N LEU A 153 16.62 -36.91 -10.25
CA LEU A 153 17.99 -36.54 -9.87
C LEU A 153 18.88 -37.76 -9.61
N GLU A 154 18.36 -38.81 -8.96
CA GLU A 154 19.11 -40.05 -8.73
C GLU A 154 19.45 -40.79 -10.04
N LYS A 155 18.52 -40.84 -11.01
CA LYS A 155 18.79 -41.43 -12.33
C LYS A 155 19.89 -40.67 -13.09
N LEU A 156 19.91 -39.33 -12.98
CA LEU A 156 20.92 -38.50 -13.64
C LEU A 156 22.29 -38.62 -12.96
N ALA A 157 22.32 -38.80 -11.63
CA ALA A 157 23.54 -39.04 -10.87
C ALA A 157 24.14 -40.44 -11.16
N ALA A 158 23.29 -41.47 -11.32
CA ALA A 158 23.73 -42.81 -11.68
C ALA A 158 24.32 -42.89 -13.10
N ALA A 159 23.72 -42.17 -14.07
CA ALA A 159 24.22 -42.09 -15.44
C ALA A 159 25.58 -41.39 -15.57
N ARG A 160 26.02 -40.65 -14.54
CA ARG A 160 27.24 -39.85 -14.55
C ARG A 160 28.43 -40.50 -13.83
N LYS A 161 28.29 -41.71 -13.28
CA LYS A 161 29.42 -42.47 -12.74
C LYS A 161 30.10 -43.27 -13.86
N PRO A 162 31.31 -42.89 -14.32
CA PRO A 162 32.13 -43.78 -15.12
C PRO A 162 32.50 -44.99 -14.25
N SER A 163 32.35 -46.19 -14.82
CA SER A 163 32.85 -47.44 -14.24
C SER A 163 34.36 -47.34 -14.06
N ASP A 164 34.81 -47.18 -12.82
CA ASP A 164 36.20 -47.43 -12.43
C ASP A 164 36.41 -48.94 -12.49
N SER A 165 36.91 -49.41 -13.64
CA SER A 165 37.36 -50.78 -13.84
C SER A 165 38.88 -50.79 -13.86
N GLY A 166 39.46 -51.08 -12.69
CA GLY A 166 40.76 -51.75 -12.54
C GLY A 166 40.55 -53.09 -11.82
N PRO A 167 41.54 -53.99 -11.73
CA PRO A 167 42.97 -53.82 -12.04
C PRO A 167 43.42 -54.32 -13.42
#